data_AF-A0AAD7YFB9-F1
#
_entry.id   AF-A0AAD7YFB9-F1
#
_cell.length_a   1.000
_cell.length_b   1.000
_cell.length_c   1.000
_cell.angle_alpha   90.00
_cell.angle_beta   90.00
_cell.angle_gamma   90.00
#
_symmetry.space_group_name_H-M   'P 1'
#
loop_
_entity.id
_entity.type
_entity.pdbx_description
1 polymer ?
#
loop_
_entity_poly.entity_id
_entity_poly.type
_entity_poly.pdbx_seq_one_letter_code
_entity_poly.pdbx_strand_id
1 'polypeptide(L)'
;MYILLTELETTSFTSCKIQGLKTDELASLEKKFTDLNLLNSKQEHFFEVDVQAIHVLNILCGDDYNYRITSQSMAMEKTDIGGRTIQVQKLVWTLGKQGM
;
A
#
# COMPACT_ATOMS: atom_id res chain seq x y z
N MET A 1 11.54 -8.82 -9.90
CA MET A 1 10.64 -9.14 -8.78
C MET A 1 9.51 -8.13 -8.76
N TYR A 2 8.27 -8.56 -8.48
CA TYR A 2 7.10 -7.69 -8.43
C TYR A 2 6.47 -7.70 -7.04
N ILE A 3 5.98 -6.53 -6.63
CA ILE A 3 5.17 -6.36 -5.42
C ILE A 3 3.85 -5.68 -5.78
N LEU A 4 2.86 -5.84 -4.91
CA LEU A 4 1.58 -5.16 -5.02
C LEU A 4 1.44 -4.16 -3.87
N LEU A 5 1.06 -2.93 -4.21
CA LEU A 5 0.58 -1.93 -3.25
C LEU A 5 -0.91 -1.76 -3.49
N THR A 6 -1.72 -1.95 -2.47
CA THR A 6 -3.17 -1.73 -2.51
C THR A 6 -3.53 -0.62 -1.54
N GLU A 7 -4.14 0.46 -2.02
CA GLU A 7 -4.80 1.44 -1.16
C GLU A 7 -6.28 1.11 -1.08
N LEU A 8 -6.80 1.05 0.14
CA LEU A 8 -8.22 0.99 0.42
C LEU A 8 -8.63 2.30 1.06
N GLU A 9 -9.43 3.08 0.34
CA GLU A 9 -10.00 4.32 0.82
C GLU A 9 -11.51 4.13 1.05
N THR A 10 -11.92 4.44 2.28
CA THR A 10 -13.33 4.48 2.69
C THR A 10 -13.63 5.87 3.24
N THR A 11 -14.91 6.15 3.53
CA THR A 11 -15.31 7.41 4.18
C THR A 11 -14.69 7.64 5.56
N SER A 12 -14.13 6.61 6.19
CA SER A 12 -13.67 6.65 7.59
C SER A 12 -12.18 6.41 7.75
N PHE A 13 -11.51 5.87 6.74
CA PHE A 13 -10.14 5.36 6.88
C PHE A 13 -9.48 5.13 5.53
N THR A 14 -8.15 5.31 5.49
CA THR A 14 -7.29 4.96 4.36
C THR A 14 -6.16 4.07 4.85
N SER A 15 -5.98 2.89 4.26
CA SER A 15 -4.75 2.09 4.48
C SER A 15 -4.13 1.60 3.20
N CYS A 16 -2.85 1.31 3.32
CA CYS A 16 -2.06 0.66 2.29
C CYS A 16 -1.65 -0.75 2.73
N LYS A 17 -1.86 -1.72 1.84
CA LYS A 17 -1.39 -3.10 1.98
C LYS A 17 -0.30 -3.39 0.96
N ILE A 18 0.81 -3.93 1.41
CA ILE A 18 1.98 -4.26 0.61
C ILE A 18 2.19 -5.77 0.61
N GLN A 19 2.37 -6.36 -0.57
CA GLN A 19 2.53 -7.80 -0.76
C GLN A 19 3.74 -8.12 -1.63
N GLY A 20 4.46 -9.20 -1.29
CA GLY A 20 5.56 -9.73 -2.10
C GLY A 20 6.94 -9.11 -1.84
N LEU A 21 7.07 -8.25 -0.82
CA LEU A 21 8.40 -7.78 -0.38
C LEU A 21 9.24 -8.94 0.17
N LYS A 22 10.56 -8.87 -0.03
CA LYS A 22 11.48 -9.80 0.63
C LYS A 22 11.53 -9.52 2.14
N THR A 23 11.89 -10.52 2.93
CA THR A 23 11.91 -10.45 4.40
C THR A 23 12.79 -9.32 4.95
N ASP A 24 13.95 -9.11 4.35
CA ASP A 24 14.91 -8.05 4.69
C ASP A 24 14.38 -6.65 4.33
N GLU A 25 13.82 -6.49 3.14
CA GLU A 25 13.17 -5.24 2.73
C GLU A 25 11.97 -4.91 3.61
N LEU A 26 11.16 -5.92 3.95
CA LEU A 26 10.00 -5.76 4.83
C LEU A 26 10.41 -5.31 6.23
N ALA A 27 11.45 -5.92 6.82
CA ALA A 27 11.94 -5.52 8.14
C ALA A 27 12.49 -4.09 8.14
N SER A 28 13.21 -3.70 7.08
CA SER A 28 13.67 -2.32 6.90
C SER A 28 12.50 -1.33 6.79
N LEU A 29 11.48 -1.72 6.04
CA LEU A 29 10.30 -0.87 5.79
C LEU A 29 9.44 -0.71 7.04
N GLU A 30 9.23 -1.79 7.80
CA GLU A 30 8.56 -1.79 9.10
C GLU A 30 9.25 -0.84 10.09
N LYS A 31 10.58 -0.90 10.16
CA LYS A 31 11.35 0.04 10.98
C LYS A 31 11.15 1.49 10.52
N LYS A 32 11.26 1.76 9.21
CA LYS A 32 11.09 3.11 8.64
C LYS A 32 9.71 3.70 8.96
N PHE A 33 8.65 2.90 8.87
CA PHE A 33 7.31 3.36 9.22
C PHE A 33 7.12 3.58 10.73
N THR A 34 7.74 2.73 11.56
CA THR A 34 7.75 2.92 13.01
C THR A 34 8.48 4.21 13.40
N ASP A 35 9.62 4.50 12.77
CA ASP A 35 10.39 5.74 12.99
C ASP A 35 9.61 6.99 12.58
N LEU A 36 8.70 6.86 11.61
CA LEU A 36 7.77 7.91 11.18
C LEU A 36 6.49 8.01 12.05
N ASN A 37 6.39 7.21 13.12
CA ASN A 37 5.20 7.10 13.98
C ASN A 37 3.91 6.72 13.22
N LEU A 38 4.03 5.93 12.14
CA LEU A 38 2.88 5.44 11.39
C LEU A 38 2.40 4.12 11.98
N LEU A 39 1.08 4.02 12.19
CA LEU A 39 0.46 2.77 12.62
C LEU A 39 0.64 1.74 11.51
N ASN A 40 1.27 0.63 11.85
CA ASN A 40 1.56 -0.44 10.90
C ASN A 40 1.38 -1.81 11.54
N SER A 41 1.12 -2.81 10.71
CA SER A 41 0.82 -4.17 11.15
C SER A 41 1.31 -5.18 10.12
N LYS A 42 2.03 -6.20 10.59
CA LYS A 42 2.44 -7.33 9.78
C LYS A 42 1.41 -8.45 9.90
N GLN A 43 0.82 -8.83 8.78
CA GLN A 43 -0.12 -9.95 8.65
C GLN A 43 0.54 -11.09 7.85
N GLU A 44 -0.07 -12.28 7.84
CA GLU A 44 0.50 -13.47 7.19
C GLU A 44 0.78 -13.26 5.69
N HIS A 45 -0.07 -12.48 5.00
CA HIS A 45 -0.02 -12.33 3.54
C HIS A 45 0.28 -10.91 3.05
N PHE A 46 0.35 -9.94 3.95
CA PHE A 46 0.60 -8.55 3.61
C PHE A 46 1.13 -7.77 4.82
N PHE A 47 1.78 -6.65 4.52
CA PHE A 47 2.12 -5.64 5.50
C PHE A 47 1.19 -4.44 5.31
N GLU A 48 0.57 -3.95 6.37
CA GLU A 48 -0.38 -2.85 6.34
C GLU A 48 0.17 -1.63 7.06
N VAL A 49 -0.07 -0.45 6.50
CA VAL A 49 0.27 0.84 7.09
C VAL A 49 -0.86 1.84 6.88
N ASP A 50 -1.18 2.58 7.93
CA ASP A 50 -2.21 3.61 7.94
C ASP A 50 -1.65 4.94 7.40
N VAL A 51 -1.48 4.98 6.08
CA VAL A 51 -1.05 6.18 5.34
C VAL A 51 -1.53 6.08 3.89
N GLN A 52 -1.69 7.22 3.23
CA GLN A 52 -2.00 7.26 1.80
C GLN A 52 -0.87 6.63 0.96
N ALA A 53 -1.25 5.97 -0.13
CA ALA A 53 -0.34 5.25 -1.01
C ALA A 53 0.74 6.12 -1.60
N ILE A 54 0.50 7.41 -1.82
CA ILE A 54 1.54 8.31 -2.34
C ILE A 54 2.78 8.33 -1.44
N HIS A 55 2.62 8.26 -0.11
CA HIS A 55 3.76 8.20 0.82
C HIS A 55 4.49 6.86 0.71
N VAL A 56 3.74 5.76 0.62
CA VAL A 56 4.32 4.42 0.44
C VAL A 56 5.06 4.31 -0.90
N LEU A 57 4.46 4.83 -1.98
CA LEU A 57 5.04 4.89 -3.31
C LEU A 57 6.32 5.72 -3.32
N ASN A 58 6.34 6.88 -2.67
CA ASN A 58 7.55 7.71 -2.57
C ASN A 58 8.70 6.98 -1.87
N ILE A 59 8.41 6.17 -0.85
CA ILE A 59 9.42 5.37 -0.17
C ILE A 59 9.88 4.20 -1.06
N LEU A 60 8.94 3.43 -1.61
CA LEU A 60 9.25 2.24 -2.41
C LEU A 60 9.95 2.59 -3.73
N CYS A 61 9.60 3.72 -4.34
CA CYS A 61 10.20 4.19 -5.58
C CYS A 61 11.46 5.04 -5.37
N GLY A 62 11.78 5.38 -4.12
CA GLY A 62 13.02 6.07 -3.77
C GLY A 62 14.24 5.15 -3.82
N ASP A 63 15.43 5.74 -3.67
CA ASP A 63 16.71 5.05 -3.88
C ASP A 63 16.93 3.84 -2.95
N ASP A 64 16.37 3.86 -1.74
CA ASP A 64 16.50 2.78 -0.75
C ASP A 64 15.88 1.46 -1.24
N TYR A 65 14.79 1.54 -2.00
CA TYR A 65 13.99 0.38 -2.41
C TYR A 65 13.90 0.22 -3.93
N ASN A 66 14.12 1.26 -4.73
CA ASN A 66 14.27 1.22 -6.19
C ASN A 66 13.19 0.37 -6.93
N TYR A 67 11.94 0.51 -6.52
CA TYR A 67 10.80 -0.04 -7.26
C TYR A 67 10.29 0.97 -8.29
N ARG A 68 9.65 0.47 -9.34
CA ARG A 68 8.97 1.31 -10.33
C ARG A 68 7.55 0.82 -10.54
N ILE A 69 6.61 1.76 -10.61
CA ILE A 69 5.23 1.45 -10.98
C ILE A 69 5.21 0.91 -12.42
N THR A 70 4.64 -0.27 -12.59
CA THR A 70 4.53 -0.97 -13.88
C THR A 70 3.10 -0.97 -14.39
N SER A 71 2.14 -0.97 -13.48
CA SER A 71 0.72 -0.80 -13.80
C SER A 71 -0.03 -0.22 -12.60
N GLN A 72 -1.19 0.35 -12.89
CA GLN A 72 -2.17 0.83 -11.91
C GLN A 72 -3.55 0.38 -12.35
N SER A 73 -4.35 -0.06 -11.39
CA SER A 73 -5.76 -0.40 -11.56
C SER A 73 -6.59 0.24 -10.45
N MET A 74 -7.83 0.59 -10.76
CA MET A 74 -8.79 1.11 -9.80
C MET A 74 -10.07 0.29 -9.86
N ALA A 75 -10.62 -0.02 -8.68
CA ALA A 75 -11.99 -0.50 -8.52
C ALA A 75 -12.72 0.42 -7.56
N MET A 76 -13.94 0.81 -7.90
CA MET A 76 -14.80 1.62 -7.06
C MET A 76 -16.12 0.88 -6.87
N GLU A 77 -16.48 0.66 -5.62
CA GLU A 77 -17.75 0.07 -5.24
C GLU A 77 -18.61 1.13 -4.56
N LYS A 78 -19.86 1.25 -5.00
CA LYS A 78 -20.85 2.17 -4.45
C LYS A 78 -22.08 1.38 -4.08
N THR A 79 -22.48 1.48 -2.81
CA THR A 79 -23.62 0.73 -2.28
C THR A 79 -24.46 1.64 -1.40
N ASP A 80 -25.77 1.64 -1.62
CA ASP A 80 -26.71 2.36 -0.77
C ASP A 80 -27.17 1.48 0.40
N ILE A 81 -26.86 1.88 1.63
CA ILE A 81 -27.21 1.16 2.85
C ILE A 81 -28.01 2.09 3.76
N GLY A 82 -29.27 1.75 4.03
CA GLY A 82 -30.11 2.50 4.97
C GLY A 82 -30.32 3.99 4.60
N GLY A 83 -30.33 4.31 3.30
CA GLY A 83 -30.48 5.69 2.80
C GLY A 83 -29.17 6.50 2.75
N ARG A 84 -28.02 5.88 3.02
CA ARG A 84 -26.69 6.49 2.84
C ARG A 84 -25.93 5.77 1.72
N THR A 85 -25.28 6.54 0.85
CA THR A 85 -24.34 5.99 -0.13
C THR A 85 -23.00 5.76 0.53
N ILE A 86 -22.54 4.51 0.56
CA ILE A 86 -21.19 4.12 0.95
C ILE A 86 -20.37 3.94 -0.33
N GLN A 87 -19.20 4.57 -0.38
CA GLN A 87 -18.23 4.40 -1.45
C GLN A 87 -16.96 3.79 -0.87
N VAL A 88 -16.50 2.71 -1.49
CA VAL A 88 -15.20 2.10 -1.26
C VAL A 88 -14.39 2.23 -2.53
N GLN A 89 -13.22 2.86 -2.42
CA GLN A 89 -12.27 2.96 -3.51
C GLN A 89 -11.08 2.07 -3.20
N LYS A 90 -10.71 1.24 -4.17
CA LYS A 90 -9.53 0.39 -4.12
C LYS A 90 -8.63 0.75 -5.28
N LEU A 91 -7.42 1.22 -4.98
CA LEU A 91 -6.36 1.42 -5.94
C LEU A 91 -5.32 0.31 -5.77
N VAL A 92 -4.83 -0.23 -6.87
CA VAL A 92 -3.79 -1.27 -6.87
C VAL A 92 -2.70 -0.86 -7.82
N TRP A 93 -1.46 -0.82 -7.33
CA TRP A 93 -0.26 -0.65 -8.12
C TRP A 93 0.54 -1.94 -8.14
N THR A 94 1.00 -2.33 -9.32
CA THR A 94 2.05 -3.34 -9.45
C THR A 94 3.37 -2.63 -9.58
N LEU A 95 4.32 -2.90 -8.69
CA LEU A 95 5.65 -2.33 -8.75
C LEU A 95 6.69 -3.39 -9.09
N GLY A 96 7.57 -3.09 -10.04
CA GLY A 96 8.71 -3.93 -10.41
C GLY A 96 10.02 -3.38 -9.89
N LYS A 97 10.81 -4.20 -9.21
CA LYS A 97 12.17 -3.85 -8.75
C LYS A 97 13.07 -3.54 -9.95
N GLN A 98 13.76 -2.40 -9.93
CA GLN A 98 14.72 -2.03 -10.96
C GLN A 98 16.13 -2.52 -10.57
N GLY A 99 16.90 -2.98 -11.56
CA GLY A 99 18.32 -3.33 -11.39
C GLY A 99 18.60 -4.60 -10.59
N MET A 100 18.14 -5.76 -11.08
CA MET A 100 18.92 -6.99 -10.87
C MET A 100 20.11 -7.00 -11.83
#